data_AF-A0AAX2AB21-F1
#
_entry.id   AF-A0AAX2AB21-F1
#
_cell.length_a   1.000
_cell.length_b   1.000
_cell.length_c   1.000
_cell.angle_alpha   90.00
_cell.angle_beta   90.00
_cell.angle_gamma   90.00
#
_symmetry.space_group_name_H-M   'P 1'
#
loop_
_entity.id
_entity.type
_entity.pdbx_description
1 polymer ?
#
loop_
_entity_poly.entity_id
_entity_poly.type
_entity_poly.pdbx_seq_one_letter_code
_entity_poly.pdbx_strand_id
1 'polypeptide(L)'
;MRILFKWLFSKVKPIYIIPILIIVGFLSIFIFPTFISSNILIKAEFPLDKSPNPEASKHFINAMEHKTKIANLHKSVDYDNPIMKPFLDDLYFEYEKGKSLLPKNSAEDVYWYVILFRGIHGIGGYPQRKDMSLSYKNMYSKEEYKQHYQEIVNKIKRLATDDFNFDVPRITQYKYEFMVNLIGEVMSLLGEYTYEDNKAFLNKEYLQDITDIYVYYKNFSKKYLPLANKQNENIVRDIYMKIRLSTYILTFKIQQTRKANCEDIEYRNLIKNIKLLKQMSLNPKYKNQTFYYEGIFHRVEWVYSILEVSEKYCPKLKKDTEEILKYVNPKLRKRLNKEK
;
A
#
# COMPACT_ATOMS: atom_id res chain seq x y z
N MET A 1 -22.32 14.30 -39.80
CA MET A 1 -23.04 13.12 -39.26
C MET A 1 -23.75 12.28 -40.33
N ARG A 2 -24.61 12.83 -41.20
CA ARG A 2 -25.38 12.05 -42.20
C ARG A 2 -24.55 11.21 -43.19
N ILE A 3 -23.38 11.71 -43.60
CA ILE A 3 -22.51 11.04 -44.58
C ILE A 3 -21.76 9.86 -43.95
N LEU A 4 -21.26 10.04 -42.72
CA LEU A 4 -20.59 8.99 -41.95
C LEU A 4 -21.53 7.81 -41.67
N PHE A 5 -22.78 8.09 -41.31
CA PHE A 5 -23.82 7.08 -41.09
C PHE A 5 -24.17 6.31 -42.36
N LYS A 6 -24.36 6.99 -43.50
CA LYS A 6 -24.63 6.30 -44.77
C LYS A 6 -23.49 5.39 -45.20
N TRP A 7 -22.24 5.82 -45.00
CA TRP A 7 -21.07 5.02 -45.33
C TRP A 7 -20.95 3.78 -44.43
N LEU A 8 -21.13 3.93 -43.11
CA LEU A 8 -21.07 2.81 -42.15
C LEU A 8 -22.15 1.75 -42.43
N PHE A 9 -23.39 2.17 -42.68
CA PHE A 9 -24.52 1.28 -42.98
C PHE A 9 -24.43 0.62 -44.36
N SER A 10 -23.66 1.18 -45.29
CA SER A 10 -23.43 0.57 -46.61
C SER A 10 -22.41 -0.58 -46.60
N LYS A 11 -21.54 -0.62 -45.58
CA LYS A 11 -20.42 -1.57 -45.47
C LYS A 11 -20.66 -2.68 -44.45
N VAL A 12 -21.51 -2.42 -43.45
CA VAL A 12 -21.79 -3.35 -42.34
C VAL A 12 -23.21 -3.90 -42.51
N LYS A 13 -23.37 -5.23 -42.58
CA LYS A 13 -24.71 -5.84 -42.69
C LYS A 13 -25.56 -5.40 -41.48
N PRO A 14 -26.86 -5.07 -41.66
CA PRO A 14 -27.74 -4.60 -40.58
C PRO A 14 -27.75 -5.49 -39.33
N ILE A 15 -27.52 -6.80 -39.53
CA ILE A 15 -27.45 -7.81 -38.48
C ILE A 15 -26.31 -7.59 -37.47
N TYR A 16 -25.24 -6.89 -37.85
CA TYR A 16 -24.14 -6.51 -36.95
C TYR A 16 -24.29 -5.11 -36.36
N ILE A 17 -25.12 -4.26 -36.97
CA ILE A 17 -25.36 -2.89 -36.50
C ILE A 17 -26.22 -2.90 -35.23
N ILE A 18 -27.22 -3.78 -35.18
CA ILE A 18 -28.11 -3.95 -34.02
C ILE A 18 -27.31 -4.33 -32.75
N PRO A 19 -26.45 -5.37 -32.74
CA PRO A 19 -25.64 -5.69 -31.56
C PRO A 19 -24.64 -4.58 -31.22
N ILE A 20 -24.04 -3.88 -32.20
CA ILE A 20 -23.17 -2.73 -31.93
C ILE A 20 -23.95 -1.61 -31.22
N LEU A 21 -25.16 -1.29 -31.69
CA LEU A 21 -26.01 -0.25 -31.08
C LEU A 21 -26.50 -0.67 -29.69
N ILE A 22 -26.78 -1.96 -29.47
CA ILE A 22 -27.13 -2.48 -28.14
C ILE A 22 -25.94 -2.37 -27.20
N ILE A 23 -24.72 -2.70 -27.66
CA ILE A 23 -23.49 -2.53 -26.88
C ILE A 23 -23.27 -1.04 -26.56
N VAL A 24 -23.34 -0.15 -27.56
CA VAL A 24 -23.18 1.30 -27.37
C VAL A 24 -24.27 1.86 -26.45
N GLY A 25 -25.52 1.43 -26.61
CA GLY A 25 -26.65 1.80 -25.76
C GLY A 25 -26.46 1.36 -24.32
N PHE A 26 -26.04 0.12 -24.10
CA PHE A 26 -25.73 -0.43 -22.78
C PHE A 26 -24.56 0.31 -22.10
N LEU A 27 -23.48 0.59 -22.86
CA LEU A 27 -22.36 1.40 -22.39
C LEU A 27 -22.84 2.82 -21.99
N SER A 28 -23.72 3.43 -22.79
CA SER A 28 -24.20 4.79 -22.53
C SER A 28 -25.12 4.91 -21.31
N ILE A 29 -25.95 3.90 -21.01
CA ILE A 29 -26.92 3.95 -19.90
C ILE A 29 -26.26 3.64 -18.56
N PHE A 30 -25.31 2.71 -18.51
CA PHE A 30 -24.73 2.26 -17.24
C PHE A 30 -23.38 2.89 -16.90
N ILE A 31 -22.57 3.26 -17.90
CA ILE A 31 -21.22 3.80 -17.66
C ILE A 31 -21.24 5.32 -17.58
N PHE A 32 -22.05 5.98 -18.41
CA PHE A 32 -22.05 7.43 -18.52
C PHE A 32 -22.55 8.14 -17.25
N PRO A 33 -23.66 7.74 -16.60
CA PRO A 33 -24.15 8.42 -15.39
C PRO A 33 -23.20 8.27 -14.20
N THR A 34 -22.59 7.10 -14.02
CA THR A 34 -21.61 6.83 -12.97
C THR A 34 -20.32 7.60 -13.19
N PHE A 35 -19.92 7.79 -14.45
CA PHE A 35 -18.76 8.60 -14.81
C PHE A 35 -18.99 10.09 -14.52
N ILE A 36 -20.11 10.65 -14.96
CA ILE A 36 -20.46 12.06 -14.71
C ILE A 36 -20.52 12.36 -13.21
N SER A 37 -21.15 11.49 -12.41
CA SER A 37 -21.23 11.71 -10.96
C SER A 37 -19.85 11.65 -10.29
N SER A 38 -18.97 10.75 -10.72
CA SER A 38 -17.61 10.66 -10.19
C SER A 38 -16.75 11.90 -10.49
N ASN A 39 -16.86 12.46 -11.70
CA ASN A 39 -16.10 13.66 -12.07
C ASN A 39 -16.55 14.90 -11.29
N ILE A 40 -17.86 15.04 -11.06
CA ILE A 40 -18.41 16.13 -10.25
C ILE A 40 -17.89 16.04 -8.82
N LEU A 41 -17.87 14.83 -8.24
CA LEU A 41 -17.36 14.60 -6.89
C LEU A 41 -15.86 14.87 -6.78
N ILE A 42 -15.04 14.43 -7.75
CA ILE A 42 -13.59 14.68 -7.75
C ILE A 42 -13.30 16.19 -7.81
N LYS A 43 -13.99 16.93 -8.68
CA LYS A 43 -13.80 18.39 -8.81
C LYS A 43 -14.26 19.16 -7.57
N ALA A 44 -15.32 18.70 -6.92
CA ALA A 44 -15.77 19.26 -5.65
C ALA A 44 -14.80 18.97 -4.50
N GLU A 45 -14.19 17.79 -4.50
CA GLU A 45 -13.19 17.38 -3.50
C GLU A 45 -11.85 18.11 -3.66
N PHE A 46 -11.44 18.39 -4.90
CA PHE A 46 -10.21 19.07 -5.24
C PHE A 46 -10.49 20.37 -6.02
N PRO A 47 -11.01 21.42 -5.37
CA PRO A 47 -11.30 22.69 -6.01
C PRO A 47 -10.01 23.39 -6.46
N LEU A 48 -9.88 23.66 -7.78
CA LEU A 48 -8.67 24.23 -8.38
C LEU A 48 -8.34 25.64 -7.84
N ASP A 49 -9.35 26.42 -7.49
CA ASP A 49 -9.23 27.77 -6.92
C ASP A 49 -8.58 27.78 -5.54
N LYS A 50 -8.60 26.66 -4.82
CA LYS A 50 -7.93 26.50 -3.52
C LYS A 50 -6.57 25.84 -3.62
N SER A 51 -6.16 25.46 -4.82
CA SER A 51 -4.88 24.79 -5.02
C SER A 51 -3.73 25.81 -5.05
N PRO A 52 -2.62 25.56 -4.34
CA PRO A 52 -1.39 26.35 -4.46
C PRO A 52 -0.73 26.19 -5.84
N ASN A 53 -1.07 25.13 -6.59
CA ASN A 53 -0.66 24.93 -7.97
C ASN A 53 -1.84 24.37 -8.79
N PRO A 54 -2.70 25.26 -9.33
CA PRO A 54 -3.90 24.85 -10.07
C PRO A 54 -3.58 24.04 -11.33
N GLU A 55 -2.44 24.28 -11.98
CA GLU A 55 -2.03 23.55 -13.18
C GLU A 55 -1.67 22.10 -12.85
N ALA A 56 -0.84 21.87 -11.83
CA ALA A 56 -0.53 20.54 -11.34
C ALA A 56 -1.79 19.82 -10.84
N SER A 57 -2.68 20.52 -10.13
CA SER A 57 -3.91 19.95 -9.60
C SER A 57 -4.91 19.57 -10.69
N LYS A 58 -4.95 20.31 -11.81
CA LYS A 58 -5.77 19.96 -12.98
C LYS A 58 -5.34 18.61 -13.55
N HIS A 59 -4.04 18.39 -13.69
CA HIS A 59 -3.49 17.11 -14.13
C HIS A 59 -3.83 15.98 -13.15
N PHE A 60 -3.72 16.21 -11.83
CA PHE A 60 -4.15 15.23 -10.83
C PHE A 60 -5.65 14.87 -10.92
N ILE A 61 -6.51 15.87 -11.11
CA ILE A 61 -7.96 15.66 -11.29
C ILE A 61 -8.20 14.81 -12.54
N ASN A 62 -7.58 15.14 -13.67
CA ASN A 62 -7.70 14.34 -14.89
C ASN A 62 -7.23 12.89 -14.67
N ALA A 63 -6.07 12.69 -14.02
CA ALA A 63 -5.57 11.38 -13.66
C ALA A 63 -6.58 10.59 -12.80
N MET A 64 -7.25 11.24 -11.83
CA MET A 64 -8.31 10.63 -11.03
C MET A 64 -9.55 10.23 -11.88
N GLU A 65 -9.91 11.03 -12.88
CA GLU A 65 -10.96 10.68 -13.85
C GLU A 65 -10.57 9.42 -14.66
N HIS A 66 -9.32 9.36 -15.17
CA HIS A 66 -8.80 8.19 -15.89
C HIS A 66 -8.75 6.94 -14.99
N LYS A 67 -8.27 7.08 -13.75
CA LYS A 67 -8.29 5.99 -12.76
C LYS A 67 -9.69 5.44 -12.53
N THR A 68 -10.70 6.31 -12.51
CA THR A 68 -12.10 5.89 -12.34
C THR A 68 -12.61 5.11 -13.55
N LYS A 69 -12.24 5.53 -14.78
CA LYS A 69 -12.52 4.77 -16.01
C LYS A 69 -11.86 3.40 -15.98
N ILE A 70 -10.56 3.35 -15.63
CA ILE A 70 -9.79 2.11 -15.47
C ILE A 70 -10.49 1.18 -14.48
N ALA A 71 -10.84 1.67 -13.29
CA ALA A 71 -11.50 0.85 -12.27
C ALA A 71 -12.86 0.29 -12.72
N ASN A 72 -13.61 1.03 -13.54
CA ASN A 72 -14.87 0.54 -14.10
C ASN A 72 -14.66 -0.49 -15.20
N LEU A 73 -13.70 -0.25 -16.11
CA LEU A 73 -13.35 -1.19 -17.17
C LEU A 73 -12.76 -2.49 -16.60
N HIS A 74 -11.96 -2.37 -15.54
CA HIS A 74 -11.30 -3.49 -14.88
C HIS A 74 -12.27 -4.51 -14.27
N LYS A 75 -13.53 -4.13 -14.05
CA LYS A 75 -14.60 -5.07 -13.67
C LYS A 75 -14.81 -6.18 -14.70
N SER A 76 -14.41 -5.96 -15.96
CA SER A 76 -14.66 -6.86 -17.07
C SER A 76 -13.41 -7.36 -17.79
N VAL A 77 -12.30 -6.60 -17.76
CA VAL A 77 -11.05 -6.96 -18.44
C VAL A 77 -9.86 -6.74 -17.53
N ASP A 78 -8.79 -7.49 -17.74
CA ASP A 78 -7.55 -7.38 -16.96
C ASP A 78 -6.75 -6.12 -17.35
N TYR A 79 -5.83 -5.68 -16.49
CA TYR A 79 -5.08 -4.44 -16.65
C TYR A 79 -4.14 -4.45 -17.86
N ASP A 80 -3.58 -5.61 -18.23
CA ASP A 80 -2.73 -5.77 -19.43
C ASP A 80 -3.52 -5.90 -20.74
N ASN A 81 -4.86 -5.89 -20.68
CA ASN A 81 -5.68 -6.02 -21.87
C ASN A 81 -5.42 -4.83 -22.83
N PRO A 82 -5.31 -5.05 -24.16
CA PRO A 82 -5.09 -3.98 -25.13
C PRO A 82 -6.13 -2.84 -25.08
N ILE A 83 -7.36 -3.13 -24.64
CA ILE A 83 -8.43 -2.13 -24.47
C ILE A 83 -8.15 -1.22 -23.25
N MET A 84 -7.45 -1.71 -22.23
CA MET A 84 -7.08 -0.94 -21.04
C MET A 84 -5.95 0.05 -21.34
N LYS A 85 -5.03 -0.31 -22.25
CA LYS A 85 -3.80 0.42 -22.53
C LYS A 85 -3.98 1.93 -22.75
N PRO A 86 -4.89 2.42 -23.61
CA PRO A 86 -5.06 3.86 -23.81
C PRO A 86 -5.41 4.62 -22.52
N PHE A 87 -6.22 4.01 -21.64
CA PHE A 87 -6.60 4.64 -20.38
C PHE A 87 -5.46 4.67 -19.37
N LEU A 88 -4.61 3.64 -19.36
CA LEU A 88 -3.39 3.60 -18.55
C LEU A 88 -2.35 4.61 -19.06
N ASP A 89 -2.19 4.71 -20.37
CA ASP A 89 -1.29 5.68 -21.00
C ASP A 89 -1.73 7.12 -20.67
N ASP A 90 -3.03 7.42 -20.75
CA ASP A 90 -3.59 8.71 -20.34
C ASP A 90 -3.37 8.99 -18.84
N LEU A 91 -3.63 7.99 -17.98
CA LEU A 91 -3.40 8.11 -16.53
C LEU A 91 -1.93 8.45 -16.23
N TYR A 92 -1.00 7.74 -16.88
CA TYR A 92 0.43 7.94 -16.71
C TYR A 92 0.88 9.30 -17.24
N PHE A 93 0.37 9.72 -18.41
CA PHE A 93 0.65 11.03 -18.98
C PHE A 93 0.25 12.16 -18.03
N GLU A 94 -1.00 12.14 -17.55
CA GLU A 94 -1.50 13.17 -16.62
C GLU A 94 -0.70 13.17 -15.31
N TYR A 95 -0.36 12.00 -14.78
CA TYR A 95 0.47 11.89 -13.58
C TYR A 95 1.88 12.50 -13.78
N GLU A 96 2.63 12.10 -14.81
CA GLU A 96 3.99 12.61 -15.02
C GLU A 96 3.99 14.10 -15.36
N LYS A 97 3.00 14.58 -16.13
CA LYS A 97 2.83 16.01 -16.41
C LYS A 97 2.57 16.80 -15.13
N GLY A 98 1.59 16.41 -14.32
CA GLY A 98 1.32 17.12 -13.07
C GLY A 98 2.48 17.03 -12.09
N LYS A 99 3.15 15.88 -11.98
CA LYS A 99 4.33 15.68 -11.13
C LYS A 99 5.50 16.59 -11.53
N SER A 100 5.71 16.80 -12.84
CA SER A 100 6.75 17.70 -13.34
C SER A 100 6.53 19.17 -12.95
N LEU A 101 5.30 19.55 -12.62
CA LEU A 101 4.93 20.89 -12.15
C LEU A 101 5.05 21.04 -10.63
N LEU A 102 5.28 19.96 -9.89
CA LEU A 102 5.45 19.99 -8.44
C LEU A 102 6.91 20.32 -8.07
N PRO A 103 7.15 20.96 -6.92
CA PRO A 103 8.49 21.07 -6.35
C PRO A 103 9.13 19.68 -6.21
N LYS A 104 10.43 19.58 -6.49
CA LYS A 104 11.18 18.31 -6.50
C LYS A 104 10.99 17.45 -5.23
N ASN A 105 10.82 18.09 -4.09
CA ASN A 105 10.66 17.42 -2.80
C ASN A 105 9.20 17.34 -2.32
N SER A 106 8.22 17.85 -3.06
CA SER A 106 6.81 17.96 -2.63
C SER A 106 6.21 16.64 -2.13
N ALA A 107 5.54 16.59 -0.97
CA ALA A 107 4.81 15.37 -0.57
C ALA A 107 3.57 15.08 -1.45
N GLU A 108 3.24 15.97 -2.39
CA GLU A 108 2.05 15.84 -3.26
C GLU A 108 2.15 14.66 -4.23
N ASP A 109 3.30 14.46 -4.87
CA ASP A 109 3.51 13.32 -5.77
C ASP A 109 3.40 11.97 -5.04
N VAL A 110 3.69 11.93 -3.74
CA VAL A 110 3.55 10.74 -2.89
C VAL A 110 2.08 10.38 -2.72
N TYR A 111 1.23 11.36 -2.43
CA TYR A 111 -0.23 11.14 -2.36
C TYR A 111 -0.77 10.66 -3.70
N TRP A 112 -0.35 11.31 -4.78
CA TRP A 112 -0.79 10.98 -6.13
C TRP A 112 -0.40 9.55 -6.47
N TYR A 113 0.84 9.15 -6.19
CA TYR A 113 1.31 7.79 -6.36
C TYR A 113 0.43 6.76 -5.62
N VAL A 114 0.21 6.98 -4.32
CA VAL A 114 -0.54 6.02 -3.48
C VAL A 114 -1.99 5.89 -3.96
N ILE A 115 -2.60 6.99 -4.40
CA ILE A 115 -3.97 6.95 -4.88
C ILE A 115 -4.05 6.39 -6.30
N LEU A 116 -3.22 6.82 -7.23
CA LEU A 116 -3.38 6.52 -8.65
C LEU A 116 -2.90 5.12 -9.01
N PHE A 117 -1.74 4.70 -8.50
CA PHE A 117 -1.02 3.52 -9.02
C PHE A 117 -1.07 2.29 -8.13
N ARG A 118 -1.15 2.48 -6.80
CA ARG A 118 -1.01 1.38 -5.83
C ARG A 118 -1.95 0.20 -6.09
N GLY A 119 -3.20 0.49 -6.44
CA GLY A 119 -4.22 -0.54 -6.71
C GLY A 119 -4.02 -1.28 -8.03
N ILE A 120 -3.45 -0.62 -9.05
CA ILE A 120 -3.21 -1.19 -10.37
C ILE A 120 -2.05 -2.19 -10.31
N HIS A 121 -0.98 -1.83 -9.61
CA HIS A 121 0.22 -2.66 -9.51
C HIS A 121 0.19 -3.71 -8.37
N GLY A 122 -0.99 -3.95 -7.78
CA GLY A 122 -1.16 -4.99 -6.76
C GLY A 122 -0.35 -4.77 -5.48
N ILE A 123 -0.11 -3.52 -5.11
CA ILE A 123 0.80 -3.18 -4.03
C ILE A 123 0.07 -3.18 -2.69
N GLY A 124 0.58 -3.98 -1.75
CA GLY A 124 0.07 -4.06 -0.38
C GLY A 124 -1.39 -4.49 -0.29
N GLY A 125 -1.79 -5.37 -1.21
CA GLY A 125 -3.09 -6.04 -1.28
C GLY A 125 -3.28 -6.72 -2.63
N TYR A 126 -4.20 -7.69 -2.73
CA TYR A 126 -4.55 -8.23 -4.04
C TYR A 126 -5.32 -7.17 -4.84
N PRO A 127 -4.92 -6.89 -6.09
CA PRO A 127 -5.67 -6.02 -6.99
C PRO A 127 -7.08 -6.56 -7.19
N GLN A 128 -7.99 -5.70 -7.66
CA GLN A 128 -9.36 -6.13 -7.98
C GLN A 128 -9.32 -7.32 -8.95
N ARG A 129 -10.24 -8.29 -8.76
CA ARG A 129 -10.26 -9.59 -9.48
C ARG A 129 -8.98 -10.44 -9.30
N LYS A 130 -8.10 -10.09 -8.35
CA LYS A 130 -6.76 -10.69 -8.15
C LYS A 130 -5.89 -10.63 -9.40
N ASP A 131 -6.14 -9.66 -10.28
CA ASP A 131 -5.39 -9.51 -11.51
C ASP A 131 -4.00 -8.91 -11.25
N MET A 132 -2.98 -9.76 -11.30
CA MET A 132 -1.58 -9.38 -11.07
C MET A 132 -0.85 -9.01 -12.37
N SER A 133 -1.54 -8.91 -13.52
CA SER A 133 -0.92 -8.70 -14.83
C SER A 133 0.07 -7.53 -14.86
N LEU A 134 -0.29 -6.39 -14.25
CA LEU A 134 0.57 -5.21 -14.10
C LEU A 134 1.22 -5.08 -12.72
N SER A 135 1.37 -6.17 -11.96
CA SER A 135 2.16 -6.09 -10.73
C SER A 135 3.61 -5.71 -11.04
N TYR A 136 4.25 -4.93 -10.17
CA TYR A 136 5.64 -4.50 -10.43
C TYR A 136 6.61 -5.65 -10.62
N LYS A 137 6.37 -6.78 -9.93
CA LYS A 137 7.13 -8.00 -10.13
C LYS A 137 7.11 -8.51 -11.58
N ASN A 138 6.01 -8.30 -12.29
CA ASN A 138 5.87 -8.72 -13.69
C ASN A 138 6.38 -7.65 -14.66
N MET A 139 6.44 -6.39 -14.24
CA MET A 139 6.81 -5.27 -15.09
C MET A 139 8.30 -4.91 -15.02
N TYR A 140 8.93 -5.09 -13.87
CA TYR A 140 10.31 -4.67 -13.63
C TYR A 140 11.30 -5.82 -13.70
N SER A 141 12.44 -5.54 -14.33
CA SER A 141 13.67 -6.32 -14.15
C SER A 141 14.15 -6.25 -12.69
N LYS A 142 15.11 -7.11 -12.33
CA LYS A 142 15.68 -7.15 -10.98
C LYS A 142 16.30 -5.81 -10.58
N GLU A 143 16.94 -5.13 -11.52
CA GLU A 143 17.57 -3.82 -11.34
C GLU A 143 16.53 -2.72 -11.15
N GLU A 144 15.51 -2.66 -12.00
CA GLU A 144 14.39 -1.70 -11.87
C GLU A 144 13.63 -1.90 -10.56
N TYR A 145 13.49 -3.16 -10.13
CA TYR A 145 12.82 -3.46 -8.87
C TYR A 145 13.58 -2.92 -7.66
N LYS A 146 14.92 -2.93 -7.67
CA LYS A 146 15.75 -2.27 -6.64
C LYS A 146 15.62 -0.75 -6.66
N GLN A 147 15.55 -0.15 -7.86
CA GLN A 147 15.31 1.29 -7.98
C GLN A 147 13.96 1.66 -7.39
N HIS A 148 12.92 0.88 -7.71
CA HIS A 148 11.59 1.03 -7.15
C HIS A 148 11.59 0.99 -5.62
N TYR A 149 12.31 0.03 -5.01
CA TYR A 149 12.49 -0.01 -3.55
C TYR A 149 13.00 1.33 -3.00
N GLN A 150 14.08 1.87 -3.57
CA GLN A 150 14.64 3.15 -3.12
C GLN A 150 13.69 4.33 -3.35
N GLU A 151 12.90 4.30 -4.42
CA GLU A 151 11.84 5.30 -4.65
C GLU A 151 10.80 5.28 -3.52
N ILE A 152 10.32 4.11 -3.09
CA ILE A 152 9.34 4.01 -2.01
C ILE A 152 9.93 4.46 -0.67
N VAL A 153 11.18 4.09 -0.37
CA VAL A 153 11.90 4.58 0.81
C VAL A 153 11.94 6.11 0.82
N ASN A 154 12.29 6.73 -0.31
CA ASN A 154 12.35 8.19 -0.43
C ASN A 154 10.96 8.85 -0.32
N LYS A 155 9.91 8.23 -0.87
CA LYS A 155 8.52 8.69 -0.70
C LYS A 155 8.08 8.67 0.77
N ILE A 156 8.48 7.66 1.56
CA ILE A 156 8.22 7.60 3.00
C ILE A 156 8.92 8.75 3.72
N LYS A 157 10.21 8.98 3.44
CA LYS A 157 11.02 10.05 4.03
C LYS A 157 10.38 11.43 3.78
N ARG A 158 9.99 11.71 2.52
CA ARG A 158 9.31 12.96 2.13
C ARG A 158 7.94 13.10 2.79
N LEU A 159 7.09 12.06 2.74
CA LEU A 159 5.77 12.12 3.38
C LEU A 159 5.85 12.37 4.89
N ALA A 160 6.93 11.90 5.53
CA ALA A 160 7.17 12.07 6.96
C ALA A 160 7.66 13.48 7.36
N THR A 161 8.31 14.19 6.45
CA THR A 161 9.05 15.43 6.74
C THR A 161 8.44 16.66 6.08
N ASP A 162 7.78 16.49 4.93
CA ASP A 162 7.15 17.56 4.18
C ASP A 162 5.64 17.64 4.44
N ASP A 163 5.13 18.86 4.52
CA ASP A 163 3.70 19.14 4.60
C ASP A 163 3.08 19.25 3.20
N PHE A 164 1.80 18.94 3.13
CA PHE A 164 1.02 18.96 1.90
C PHE A 164 0.40 20.34 1.76
N ASN A 165 0.66 21.05 0.66
CA ASN A 165 0.23 22.45 0.55
C ASN A 165 -1.24 22.56 0.13
N PHE A 166 -1.77 21.58 -0.59
CA PHE A 166 -3.18 21.55 -0.96
C PHE A 166 -4.05 20.88 0.12
N ASP A 167 -4.50 21.67 1.10
CA ASP A 167 -5.29 21.19 2.25
C ASP A 167 -6.74 20.84 1.86
N VAL A 168 -7.00 19.54 1.69
CA VAL A 168 -8.35 19.00 1.54
C VAL A 168 -8.61 17.90 2.59
N PRO A 169 -9.85 17.73 3.08
CA PRO A 169 -10.15 16.79 4.16
C PRO A 169 -9.66 15.37 3.90
N ARG A 170 -9.76 14.87 2.66
CA ARG A 170 -9.30 13.53 2.31
C ARG A 170 -7.80 13.36 2.46
N ILE A 171 -7.00 14.38 2.17
CA ILE A 171 -5.55 14.28 2.35
C ILE A 171 -5.23 14.17 3.83
N THR A 172 -5.77 15.07 4.64
CA THR A 172 -5.55 15.10 6.10
C THR A 172 -6.02 13.82 6.79
N GLN A 173 -7.21 13.30 6.42
CA GLN A 173 -7.80 12.12 7.05
C GLN A 173 -7.17 10.79 6.62
N TYR A 174 -6.58 10.71 5.43
CA TYR A 174 -5.99 9.47 4.90
C TYR A 174 -4.45 9.48 4.91
N LYS A 175 -3.78 10.60 5.25
CA LYS A 175 -2.31 10.71 5.30
C LYS A 175 -1.67 9.58 6.11
N TYR A 176 -2.29 9.22 7.25
CA TYR A 176 -1.88 8.09 8.08
C TYR A 176 -1.90 6.76 7.32
N GLU A 177 -2.99 6.46 6.63
CA GLU A 177 -3.12 5.22 5.85
C GLU A 177 -2.11 5.15 4.72
N PHE A 178 -1.78 6.27 4.07
CA PHE A 178 -0.77 6.30 3.00
C PHE A 178 0.62 5.96 3.51
N MET A 179 1.01 6.51 4.67
CA MET A 179 2.27 6.16 5.32
C MET A 179 2.33 4.65 5.59
N VAL A 180 1.28 4.09 6.20
CA VAL A 180 1.26 2.64 6.48
C VAL A 180 1.27 1.81 5.20
N ASN A 181 0.59 2.27 4.14
CA ASN A 181 0.57 1.61 2.84
C ASN A 181 1.96 1.54 2.20
N LEU A 182 2.72 2.64 2.23
CA LEU A 182 4.08 2.70 1.70
C LEU A 182 5.05 1.83 2.52
N ILE A 183 4.96 1.86 3.85
CA ILE A 183 5.76 0.98 4.71
C ILE A 183 5.45 -0.49 4.43
N GLY A 184 4.17 -0.83 4.22
CA GLY A 184 3.74 -2.17 3.85
C GLY A 184 4.33 -2.63 2.51
N GLU A 185 4.45 -1.72 1.54
CA GLU A 185 5.12 -1.95 0.26
C GLU A 185 6.61 -2.25 0.44
N VAL A 186 7.36 -1.40 1.17
CA VAL A 186 8.78 -1.64 1.50
C VAL A 186 8.98 -3.03 2.11
N MET A 187 8.14 -3.41 3.08
CA MET A 187 8.25 -4.73 3.71
C MET A 187 7.96 -5.88 2.73
N SER A 188 7.01 -5.69 1.81
CA SER A 188 6.71 -6.68 0.77
C SER A 188 7.93 -6.89 -0.13
N LEU A 189 8.51 -5.79 -0.62
CA LEU A 189 9.71 -5.79 -1.47
C LEU A 189 10.88 -6.51 -0.78
N LEU A 190 11.14 -6.18 0.48
CA LEU A 190 12.20 -6.84 1.26
C LEU A 190 11.90 -8.31 1.52
N GLY A 191 10.65 -8.67 1.80
CA GLY A 191 10.22 -10.06 1.94
C GLY A 191 10.57 -10.88 0.70
N GLU A 192 10.32 -10.34 -0.48
CA GLU A 192 10.68 -10.98 -1.75
C GLU A 192 12.20 -11.09 -1.94
N TYR A 193 12.95 -10.01 -1.70
CA TYR A 193 14.41 -10.04 -1.80
C TYR A 193 15.05 -11.09 -0.90
N THR A 194 14.58 -11.15 0.35
CA THR A 194 15.12 -12.09 1.34
C THR A 194 14.72 -13.54 1.05
N TYR A 195 13.57 -13.76 0.40
CA TYR A 195 13.17 -15.09 -0.06
C TYR A 195 14.00 -15.57 -1.26
N GLU A 196 14.25 -14.68 -2.24
CA GLU A 196 15.01 -15.00 -3.45
C GLU A 196 16.52 -15.11 -3.20
N ASP A 197 17.07 -14.24 -2.35
CA ASP A 197 18.49 -14.24 -1.98
C ASP A 197 18.66 -13.90 -0.50
N ASN A 198 18.99 -14.91 0.30
CA ASN A 198 19.30 -14.74 1.72
C ASN A 198 20.44 -13.76 2.00
N LYS A 199 21.31 -13.45 1.02
CA LYS A 199 22.34 -12.39 1.17
C LYS A 199 21.73 -11.00 1.27
N ALA A 200 20.47 -10.79 0.87
CA ALA A 200 19.75 -9.53 1.07
C ALA A 200 19.70 -9.13 2.56
N PHE A 201 19.64 -10.10 3.48
CA PHE A 201 19.74 -9.83 4.92
C PHE A 201 21.09 -9.21 5.31
N LEU A 202 22.16 -9.48 4.56
CA LEU A 202 23.50 -8.96 4.82
C LEU A 202 23.68 -7.52 4.29
N ASN A 203 22.71 -6.99 3.53
CA ASN A 203 22.77 -5.62 3.07
C ASN A 203 22.53 -4.65 4.24
N LYS A 204 23.56 -3.86 4.58
CA LYS A 204 23.51 -2.85 5.64
C LYS A 204 22.57 -1.69 5.29
N GLU A 205 22.42 -1.36 4.01
CA GLU A 205 21.53 -0.30 3.54
C GLU A 205 20.07 -0.59 3.89
N TYR A 206 19.61 -1.83 3.65
CA TYR A 206 18.22 -2.21 3.98
C TYR A 206 17.92 -2.16 5.49
N LEU A 207 18.90 -2.54 6.33
CA LEU A 207 18.74 -2.38 7.79
C LEU A 207 18.67 -0.90 8.18
N GLN A 208 19.54 -0.07 7.58
CA GLN A 208 19.52 1.38 7.82
C GLN A 208 18.19 1.98 7.39
N ASP A 209 17.72 1.68 6.18
CA ASP A 209 16.46 2.20 5.64
C ASP A 209 15.25 1.83 6.49
N ILE A 210 15.11 0.56 6.93
CA ILE A 210 13.99 0.18 7.81
C ILE A 210 14.10 0.87 9.17
N THR A 211 15.31 1.03 9.70
CA THR A 211 15.54 1.71 10.98
C THR A 211 15.12 3.19 10.88
N ASP A 212 15.53 3.87 9.81
CA ASP A 212 15.15 5.26 9.54
C ASP A 212 13.64 5.40 9.32
N ILE A 213 13.05 4.52 8.50
CA ILE A 213 11.60 4.45 8.29
C ILE A 213 10.88 4.34 9.63
N TYR A 214 11.38 3.53 10.56
CA TYR A 214 10.72 3.39 11.86
C TYR A 214 10.80 4.67 12.71
N VAL A 215 11.91 5.40 12.65
CA VAL A 215 12.04 6.71 13.31
C VAL A 215 11.05 7.70 12.71
N TYR A 216 11.02 7.82 11.38
CA TYR A 216 10.07 8.68 10.66
C TYR A 216 8.62 8.32 10.99
N TYR A 217 8.29 7.03 10.95
CA TYR A 217 6.95 6.53 11.23
C TYR A 217 6.49 6.86 12.65
N LYS A 218 7.34 6.72 13.67
CA LYS A 218 6.98 7.06 15.06
C LYS A 218 6.59 8.53 15.21
N ASN A 219 7.39 9.43 14.62
CA ASN A 219 7.12 10.86 14.66
C ASN A 219 5.86 11.21 13.86
N PHE A 220 5.73 10.65 12.66
CA PHE A 220 4.60 10.86 11.78
C PHE A 220 3.28 10.35 12.40
N SER A 221 3.27 9.14 12.95
CA SER A 221 2.10 8.54 13.60
C SER A 221 1.62 9.40 14.76
N LYS A 222 2.53 9.95 15.59
CA LYS A 222 2.17 10.86 16.68
C LYS A 222 1.39 12.10 16.19
N LYS A 223 1.75 12.66 15.03
CA LYS A 223 1.08 13.84 14.44
C LYS A 223 -0.24 13.47 13.75
N TYR A 224 -0.27 12.42 12.94
CA TYR A 224 -1.38 12.17 12.01
C TYR A 224 -2.34 11.05 12.41
N LEU A 225 -1.96 10.13 13.30
CA LEU A 225 -2.90 9.10 13.78
C LEU A 225 -4.14 9.70 14.44
N PRO A 226 -4.07 10.75 15.29
CA PRO A 226 -5.27 11.36 15.88
C PRO A 226 -6.21 12.01 14.85
N LEU A 227 -5.69 12.35 13.67
CA LEU A 227 -6.44 12.99 12.58
C LEU A 227 -7.00 11.98 11.59
N ALA A 228 -6.59 10.72 11.69
CA ALA A 228 -6.97 9.69 10.74
C ALA A 228 -8.49 9.45 10.77
N ASN A 229 -9.04 9.05 9.63
CA ASN A 229 -10.37 8.43 9.61
C ASN A 229 -10.32 7.09 10.39
N LYS A 230 -11.48 6.41 10.51
CA LYS A 230 -11.57 5.02 11.00
C LYS A 230 -10.71 4.79 12.26
N GLN A 231 -10.82 5.70 13.24
CA GLN A 231 -9.90 5.80 14.38
C GLN A 231 -9.61 4.44 15.04
N ASN A 232 -10.65 3.65 15.33
CA ASN A 232 -10.48 2.35 15.98
C ASN A 232 -9.62 1.37 15.15
N GLU A 233 -9.78 1.35 13.83
CA GLU A 233 -8.97 0.54 12.94
C GLU A 233 -7.52 1.04 12.91
N ASN A 234 -7.34 2.36 12.69
CA ASN A 234 -6.01 2.93 12.52
C ASN A 234 -5.16 2.87 13.80
N ILE A 235 -5.78 2.93 14.99
CA ILE A 235 -5.09 2.70 16.27
C ILE A 235 -4.59 1.25 16.37
N VAL A 236 -5.41 0.26 16.00
CA VAL A 236 -4.96 -1.16 15.98
C VAL A 236 -3.86 -1.36 14.95
N ARG A 237 -4.05 -0.78 13.76
CA ARG A 237 -3.09 -0.80 12.65
C ARG A 237 -1.74 -0.20 13.05
N ASP A 238 -1.73 0.86 13.87
CA ASP A 238 -0.49 1.46 14.38
C ASP A 238 0.35 0.48 15.21
N ILE A 239 -0.30 -0.19 16.16
CA ILE A 239 0.37 -1.21 16.99
C ILE A 239 0.85 -2.38 16.13
N TYR A 240 0.02 -2.83 15.19
CA TYR A 240 0.39 -3.86 14.21
C TYR A 240 1.64 -3.48 13.41
N MET A 241 1.74 -2.24 12.93
CA MET A 241 2.89 -1.78 12.16
C MET A 241 4.16 -1.65 13.01
N LYS A 242 4.05 -1.19 14.25
CA LYS A 242 5.18 -1.15 15.19
C LYS A 242 5.74 -2.55 15.45
N ILE A 243 4.88 -3.56 15.59
CA ILE A 243 5.29 -4.98 15.72
C ILE A 243 6.06 -5.42 14.47
N ARG A 244 5.53 -5.14 13.27
CA ARG A 244 6.18 -5.53 12.01
C ARG A 244 7.54 -4.87 11.82
N LEU A 245 7.65 -3.56 12.05
CA LEU A 245 8.91 -2.83 11.93
C LEU A 245 9.96 -3.37 12.92
N SER A 246 9.59 -3.54 14.19
CA SER A 246 10.49 -4.10 15.21
C SER A 246 10.97 -5.50 14.81
N THR A 247 10.06 -6.32 14.28
CA THR A 247 10.38 -7.67 13.79
C THR A 247 11.40 -7.63 12.65
N TYR A 248 11.16 -6.83 11.60
CA TYR A 248 12.09 -6.73 10.48
C TYR A 248 13.47 -6.25 10.94
N ILE A 249 13.55 -5.20 11.77
CA ILE A 249 14.81 -4.68 12.29
C ILE A 249 15.58 -5.78 13.05
N LEU A 250 14.91 -6.50 13.95
CA LEU A 250 15.53 -7.59 14.71
C LEU A 250 15.98 -8.74 13.79
N THR A 251 15.16 -9.14 12.81
CA THR A 251 15.52 -10.17 11.84
C THR A 251 16.79 -9.81 11.10
N PHE A 252 16.89 -8.60 10.53
CA PHE A 252 18.10 -8.15 9.84
C PHE A 252 19.31 -8.12 10.77
N LYS A 253 19.19 -7.55 11.98
CA LYS A 253 20.28 -7.52 12.97
C LYS A 253 20.78 -8.91 13.33
N ILE A 254 19.88 -9.86 13.59
CA ILE A 254 20.24 -11.24 13.93
C ILE A 254 20.91 -11.94 12.76
N GLN A 255 20.39 -11.77 11.54
CA GLN A 255 20.99 -12.39 10.35
C GLN A 255 22.39 -11.84 10.05
N GLN A 256 22.61 -10.53 10.23
CA GLN A 256 23.91 -9.88 10.02
C GLN A 256 24.94 -10.25 11.08
N THR A 257 24.53 -10.32 12.35
CA THR A 257 25.47 -10.55 13.47
C THR A 257 25.55 -12.02 13.90
N ARG A 258 24.61 -12.85 13.46
CA ARG A 258 24.39 -14.23 13.92
C ARG A 258 24.17 -14.35 15.42
N LYS A 259 23.77 -13.26 16.10
CA LYS A 259 23.60 -13.19 17.56
C LYS A 259 22.32 -12.44 17.92
N ALA A 260 21.72 -12.84 19.04
CA ALA A 260 20.65 -12.07 19.67
C ALA A 260 21.27 -10.99 20.58
N ASN A 261 20.96 -9.72 20.32
CA ASN A 261 21.32 -8.64 21.23
C ASN A 261 20.16 -8.37 22.18
N CYS A 262 20.21 -8.95 23.37
CA CYS A 262 19.11 -8.89 24.34
C CYS A 262 18.90 -7.51 24.98
N GLU A 263 19.85 -6.60 24.82
CA GLU A 263 19.72 -5.21 25.24
C GLU A 263 19.15 -4.31 24.13
N ASP A 264 18.90 -4.86 22.93
CA ASP A 264 18.28 -4.11 21.84
C ASP A 264 16.86 -3.69 22.24
N ILE A 265 16.60 -2.38 22.14
CA ILE A 265 15.33 -1.78 22.51
C ILE A 265 14.16 -2.38 21.71
N GLU A 266 14.42 -2.89 20.50
CA GLU A 266 13.37 -3.44 19.67
C GLU A 266 12.77 -4.73 20.20
N TYR A 267 13.50 -5.52 20.98
CA TYR A 267 12.89 -6.65 21.68
C TYR A 267 11.84 -6.18 22.69
N ARG A 268 12.16 -5.13 23.47
CA ARG A 268 11.23 -4.57 24.46
C ARG A 268 10.03 -3.93 23.79
N ASN A 269 10.24 -3.20 22.69
CA ASN A 269 9.16 -2.62 21.89
C ASN A 269 8.24 -3.70 21.31
N LEU A 270 8.83 -4.77 20.74
CA LEU A 270 8.08 -5.89 20.18
C LEU A 270 7.18 -6.55 21.24
N ILE A 271 7.77 -6.95 22.37
CA ILE A 271 7.07 -7.58 23.49
C ILE A 271 5.92 -6.68 23.99
N LYS A 272 6.21 -5.41 24.27
CA LYS A 272 5.23 -4.44 24.74
C LYS A 272 4.05 -4.30 23.77
N ASN A 273 4.34 -4.12 22.47
CA ASN A 273 3.31 -3.91 21.47
C ASN A 273 2.47 -5.18 21.23
N ILE A 274 3.04 -6.38 21.32
CA ILE A 274 2.26 -7.62 21.21
C ILE A 274 1.31 -7.78 22.40
N LYS A 275 1.74 -7.51 23.63
CA LYS A 275 0.86 -7.50 24.81
C LYS A 275 -0.29 -6.51 24.64
N LEU A 276 0.02 -5.29 24.17
CA LEU A 276 -1.00 -4.27 23.90
C LEU A 276 -1.98 -4.74 22.81
N LEU A 277 -1.49 -5.28 21.70
CA LEU A 277 -2.35 -5.80 20.64
C LEU A 277 -3.28 -6.92 21.14
N LYS A 278 -2.78 -7.80 22.03
CA LYS A 278 -3.60 -8.82 22.67
C LYS A 278 -4.70 -8.21 23.53
N GLN A 279 -4.38 -7.21 24.35
CA GLN A 279 -5.38 -6.50 25.15
C GLN A 279 -6.44 -5.83 24.27
N MET A 280 -6.03 -5.21 23.15
CA MET A 280 -6.95 -4.62 22.18
C MET A 280 -7.87 -5.67 21.56
N SER A 281 -7.37 -6.87 21.24
CA SER A 281 -8.19 -7.96 20.68
C SER A 281 -9.32 -8.43 21.60
N LEU A 282 -9.14 -8.27 22.91
CA LEU A 282 -10.14 -8.62 23.93
C LEU A 282 -11.10 -7.47 24.24
N ASN A 283 -10.77 -6.25 23.80
CA ASN A 283 -11.58 -5.06 24.07
C ASN A 283 -12.74 -4.95 23.06
N PRO A 284 -14.01 -4.86 23.51
CA PRO A 284 -15.16 -4.73 22.62
C PRO A 284 -15.07 -3.58 21.61
N LYS A 285 -14.37 -2.48 21.95
CA LYS A 285 -14.16 -1.32 21.07
C LYS A 285 -13.36 -1.67 19.81
N TYR A 286 -12.43 -2.61 19.90
CA TYR A 286 -11.50 -2.96 18.82
C TYR A 286 -11.69 -4.40 18.31
N LYS A 287 -12.70 -5.12 18.80
CA LYS A 287 -12.90 -6.56 18.52
C LYS A 287 -13.00 -6.90 17.03
N ASN A 288 -13.56 -5.99 16.22
CA ASN A 288 -13.80 -6.22 14.78
C ASN A 288 -12.54 -6.09 13.93
N GLN A 289 -11.39 -5.75 14.51
CA GLN A 289 -10.11 -5.57 13.79
C GLN A 289 -9.35 -6.89 13.61
N THR A 290 -10.08 -7.97 13.34
CA THR A 290 -9.58 -9.37 13.37
C THR A 290 -8.43 -9.61 12.42
N PHE A 291 -8.43 -8.98 11.25
CA PHE A 291 -7.34 -9.07 10.26
C PHE A 291 -5.95 -8.81 10.88
N TYR A 292 -5.83 -7.77 11.71
CA TYR A 292 -4.54 -7.39 12.31
C TYR A 292 -4.12 -8.37 13.41
N TYR A 293 -5.07 -8.85 14.21
CA TYR A 293 -4.82 -9.85 15.25
C TYR A 293 -4.42 -11.20 14.65
N GLU A 294 -5.16 -11.66 13.63
CA GLU A 294 -4.84 -12.87 12.89
C GLU A 294 -3.48 -12.78 12.20
N GLY A 295 -3.16 -11.62 11.64
CA GLY A 295 -1.85 -11.31 11.10
C GLY A 295 -0.74 -11.69 12.08
N ILE A 296 -0.75 -11.15 13.30
CA ILE A 296 0.32 -11.39 14.28
C ILE A 296 0.23 -12.77 14.94
N PHE A 297 -0.95 -13.18 15.41
CA PHE A 297 -1.07 -14.37 16.26
C PHE A 297 -1.22 -15.69 15.49
N HIS A 298 -1.60 -15.64 14.21
CA HIS A 298 -1.92 -16.84 13.43
C HIS A 298 -1.09 -16.98 12.14
N ARG A 299 -0.59 -15.89 11.56
CA ARG A 299 -0.04 -15.91 10.19
C ARG A 299 1.43 -15.48 10.06
N VAL A 300 1.94 -14.59 10.92
CA VAL A 300 3.29 -14.01 10.75
C VAL A 300 4.36 -14.85 11.46
N GLU A 301 5.03 -15.71 10.69
CA GLU A 301 6.10 -16.59 11.18
C GLU A 301 7.29 -15.82 11.74
N TRP A 302 7.68 -14.70 11.12
CA TRP A 302 8.86 -13.97 11.54
C TRP A 302 8.75 -13.42 12.96
N VAL A 303 7.55 -12.98 13.38
CA VAL A 303 7.32 -12.54 14.78
C VAL A 303 7.59 -13.71 15.72
N TYR A 304 7.05 -14.88 15.41
CA TYR A 304 7.26 -16.08 16.22
C TYR A 304 8.74 -16.49 16.26
N SER A 305 9.45 -16.50 15.12
CA SER A 305 10.88 -16.81 15.07
C SER A 305 11.71 -15.87 15.95
N ILE A 306 11.40 -14.57 15.97
CA ILE A 306 12.08 -13.60 16.84
C ILE A 306 11.78 -13.87 18.32
N LEU A 307 10.53 -14.22 18.65
CA LEU A 307 10.17 -14.61 20.01
C LEU A 307 10.89 -15.89 20.45
N GLU A 308 11.03 -16.91 19.61
CA GLU A 308 11.81 -18.11 19.95
C GLU A 308 13.28 -17.77 20.23
N VAL A 309 13.87 -16.87 19.43
CA VAL A 309 15.24 -16.40 19.66
C VAL A 309 15.33 -15.67 21.01
N SER A 310 14.36 -14.81 21.33
CA SER A 310 14.28 -14.13 22.63
C SER A 310 14.15 -15.11 23.79
N GLU A 311 13.26 -16.11 23.69
CA GLU A 311 13.03 -17.12 24.72
C GLU A 311 14.30 -17.94 25.02
N LYS A 312 15.00 -18.36 23.97
CA LYS A 312 16.16 -19.25 24.07
C LYS A 312 17.44 -18.51 24.48
N TYR A 313 17.64 -17.29 23.97
CA TYR A 313 18.93 -16.60 24.06
C TYR A 313 18.91 -15.32 24.90
N CYS A 314 17.74 -14.85 25.35
CA CYS A 314 17.62 -13.64 26.17
C CYS A 314 17.01 -13.92 27.56
N PRO A 315 17.81 -14.35 28.56
CA PRO A 315 17.32 -14.72 29.89
C PRO A 315 16.48 -13.63 30.57
N LYS A 316 16.87 -12.36 30.43
CA LYS A 316 16.15 -11.22 31.02
C LYS A 316 14.75 -11.01 30.43
N LEU A 317 14.52 -11.45 29.19
CA LEU A 317 13.24 -11.31 28.48
C LEU A 317 12.42 -12.60 28.45
N LYS A 318 12.99 -13.71 28.93
CA LYS A 318 12.42 -15.05 28.82
C LYS A 318 10.99 -15.13 29.37
N LYS A 319 10.77 -14.65 30.60
CA LYS A 319 9.44 -14.67 31.25
C LYS A 319 8.38 -13.93 30.42
N ASP A 320 8.70 -12.73 29.95
CA ASP A 320 7.79 -11.93 29.13
C ASP A 320 7.53 -12.55 27.76
N THR A 321 8.55 -13.18 27.19
CA THR A 321 8.47 -13.86 25.90
C THR A 321 7.60 -15.12 26.00
N GLU A 322 7.80 -15.94 27.03
CA GLU A 322 6.98 -17.13 27.32
C GLU A 322 5.51 -16.79 27.53
N GLU A 323 5.22 -15.65 28.16
CA GLU A 323 3.85 -15.16 28.30
C GLU A 323 3.21 -14.88 26.93
N ILE A 324 3.91 -14.15 26.06
CA ILE A 324 3.41 -13.76 24.75
C ILE A 324 3.30 -14.95 23.80
N LEU A 325 4.22 -15.92 23.86
CA LEU A 325 4.17 -17.12 23.04
C LEU A 325 2.88 -17.93 23.24
N LYS A 326 2.22 -17.80 24.40
CA LYS A 326 0.90 -18.41 24.66
C LYS A 326 -0.22 -17.79 23.81
N TYR A 327 -0.03 -16.59 23.27
CA TYR A 327 -1.02 -15.93 22.41
C TYR A 327 -0.96 -16.44 20.97
N VAL A 328 0.17 -17.02 20.56
CA VAL A 328 0.39 -17.50 19.19
C VAL A 328 -0.28 -18.86 18.98
N ASN A 329 -0.86 -19.04 17.81
CA ASN A 329 -1.54 -20.28 17.42
C ASN A 329 -0.59 -21.51 17.56
N PRO A 330 -0.96 -22.53 18.34
CA PRO A 330 -0.16 -23.75 18.50
C PRO A 330 0.16 -24.49 17.19
N LYS A 331 -0.69 -24.36 16.16
CA LYS A 331 -0.43 -24.96 14.83
C LYS A 331 0.77 -24.30 14.14
N LEU A 332 0.96 -22.99 14.31
CA LEU A 332 2.10 -22.26 13.76
C LEU A 332 3.40 -22.74 14.43
N ARG A 333 3.36 -22.89 15.76
CA ARG A 333 4.45 -23.47 16.55
C ARG A 333 4.83 -24.89 16.11
N LYS A 334 3.84 -25.72 15.78
CA LYS A 334 4.08 -27.09 15.28
C LYS A 334 4.66 -27.13 13.87
N ARG A 335 4.28 -26.21 12.97
CA ARG A 335 4.81 -26.15 11.60
C ARG A 335 6.31 -25.82 11.61
N LEU A 336 6.68 -24.74 12.28
CA LEU A 336 8.06 -24.26 12.32
C LEU A 336 9.03 -25.20 13.05
N ASN A 337 8.53 -26.02 13.98
CA ASN A 337 9.33 -27.04 14.65
C ASN A 337 9.48 -28.34 13.86
N LYS A 338 8.72 -28.55 12.78
CA LYS A 338 8.87 -29.70 11.87
C LYS A 338 9.83 -29.43 10.70
N GLU A 339 10.10 -28.17 10.42
CA GLU A 339 10.98 -27.70 9.33
C GLU A 339 12.43 -27.45 9.78
N LYS A 340 12.71 -27.64 11.08
CA LYS A 340 14.07 -27.69 11.68
C LYS A 340 14.45 -29.15 11.90
#